data_AF-A0A6A3J495-F1
#
_entry.id   AF-A0A6A3J495-F1
#
_cell.length_a   1.000
_cell.length_b   1.000
_cell.length_c   1.000
_cell.angle_alpha   90.00
_cell.angle_beta   90.00
_cell.angle_gamma   90.00
#
_symmetry.space_group_name_H-M   'P 1'
#
loop_
_entity.id
_entity.type
_entity.pdbx_description
1 polymer ?
#
loop_
_entity_poly.entity_id
_entity_poly.type
_entity_poly.pdbx_seq_one_letter_code
_entity_poly.pdbx_strand_id
1 'polypeptide(L)'
;MYNDRVQELYFHHLEDLSAAEVTFLDEMVEFMNGNSRAFWNALHWIMFLPGDADSLTYKIHTRRRRAQESVSKRAATLAKRHKRNSVRESLFHEPDVWKYPAKVCHWISEDPSALQSHSLEEQLHRLDAAEPARL
;
A
#
# COMPACT_ATOMS: atom_id res chain seq x y z
N MET A 1 -10.43 -1.79 9.38
CA MET A 1 -9.56 -1.30 8.28
C MET A 1 -9.99 -1.85 6.91
N TYR A 2 -10.82 -2.90 6.85
CA TYR A 2 -11.11 -3.63 5.60
C TYR A 2 -12.59 -3.77 5.22
N ASN A 3 -13.56 -3.33 6.06
CA ASN A 3 -15.00 -3.45 5.77
C ASN A 3 -15.47 -2.67 4.52
N ASP A 4 -14.69 -1.70 4.06
CA ASP A 4 -14.98 -0.90 2.86
C ASP A 4 -14.15 -1.33 1.64
N ARG A 5 -13.53 -2.52 1.68
CA ARG A 5 -12.80 -3.03 0.51
C ARG A 5 -13.74 -3.72 -0.45
N VAL A 6 -13.43 -3.54 -1.73
CA VAL A 6 -14.04 -4.31 -2.81
C VAL A 6 -13.78 -5.80 -2.57
N GLN A 7 -14.85 -6.60 -2.60
CA GLN A 7 -14.83 -8.04 -2.39
C GLN A 7 -14.69 -8.83 -3.71
N GLU A 8 -14.73 -8.13 -4.85
CA GLU A 8 -14.72 -8.70 -6.19
C GLU A 8 -13.45 -8.29 -6.94
N LEU A 9 -12.87 -9.22 -7.70
CA LEU A 9 -11.79 -8.91 -8.62
C LEU A 9 -12.39 -8.50 -9.97
N TYR A 10 -11.99 -7.32 -10.46
CA TYR A 10 -12.40 -6.85 -11.78
C TYR A 10 -11.34 -7.23 -12.81
N PHE A 11 -11.79 -7.77 -13.93
CA PHE A 11 -10.97 -8.02 -15.11
C PHE A 11 -11.67 -7.35 -16.30
N HIS A 12 -10.98 -6.42 -16.97
CA HIS A 12 -11.50 -5.79 -18.17
C HIS A 12 -10.78 -6.34 -19.39
N HIS A 13 -11.53 -6.55 -20.47
CA HIS A 13 -10.93 -6.86 -21.76
C HIS A 13 -10.34 -5.59 -22.35
N LEU A 14 -9.10 -5.69 -22.86
CA LEU A 14 -8.39 -4.55 -23.45
C LEU A 14 -9.18 -3.92 -24.62
N GLU A 15 -9.92 -4.73 -25.38
CA GLU A 15 -10.75 -4.28 -26.51
C GLU A 15 -11.95 -3.41 -26.10
N ASP A 16 -12.39 -3.50 -24.85
CA ASP A 16 -13.48 -2.70 -24.29
C ASP A 16 -12.97 -1.38 -23.68
N LEU A 17 -11.65 -1.15 -23.63
CA LEU A 17 -11.07 0.03 -23.02
C LEU A 17 -10.96 1.18 -24.02
N SER A 18 -11.32 2.37 -23.56
CA SER A 18 -11.03 3.60 -24.30
C SER A 18 -9.52 3.89 -24.31
N ALA A 19 -9.06 4.67 -25.31
CA ALA A 19 -7.65 5.10 -25.37
C ALA A 19 -7.19 5.84 -24.10
N ALA A 20 -8.09 6.55 -23.41
CA ALA A 20 -7.80 7.24 -22.15
C ALA A 20 -7.58 6.25 -20.99
N GLU A 21 -8.30 5.13 -21.00
CA GLU A 21 -8.18 4.06 -20.00
C GLU A 21 -6.93 3.21 -20.22
N VAL A 22 -6.58 2.92 -21.47
CA VAL A 22 -5.29 2.29 -21.80
C VAL A 22 -4.12 3.17 -21.35
N THR A 23 -4.16 4.46 -21.71
CA THR A 23 -3.15 5.43 -21.23
C THR A 23 -3.07 5.47 -19.70
N PHE A 24 -4.21 5.38 -19.01
CA PHE A 24 -4.23 5.32 -17.55
C PHE A 24 -3.50 4.08 -17.02
N LEU A 25 -3.76 2.91 -17.59
CA LEU A 25 -3.10 1.67 -17.17
C LEU A 25 -1.58 1.76 -17.39
N ASP A 26 -1.14 2.26 -18.54
CA ASP A 26 0.28 2.46 -18.82
C ASP A 26 0.94 3.41 -17.80
N GLU A 27 0.33 4.57 -17.56
CA GLU A 27 0.82 5.54 -16.59
C GLU A 27 0.84 4.98 -15.16
N MET A 28 -0.15 4.15 -14.79
CA MET A 28 -0.16 3.46 -13.50
C MET A 28 0.98 2.45 -13.39
N VAL A 29 1.20 1.63 -14.42
CA VAL A 29 2.28 0.63 -14.46
C VAL A 29 3.64 1.31 -14.38
N GLU A 30 3.87 2.37 -15.16
CA GLU A 30 5.10 3.16 -15.10
C GLU A 30 5.29 3.79 -13.70
N PHE A 31 4.22 4.35 -13.12
CA PHE A 31 4.27 4.92 -11.79
C PHE A 31 4.61 3.86 -10.72
N MET A 32 3.99 2.68 -10.78
CA MET A 32 4.27 1.57 -9.88
C MET A 32 5.71 1.10 -10.00
N ASN A 33 6.19 0.88 -11.22
CA ASN A 33 7.56 0.44 -11.48
C ASN A 33 8.58 1.47 -10.96
N GLY A 34 8.39 2.75 -11.33
CA GLY A 34 9.27 3.85 -10.91
C GLY A 34 9.27 4.12 -9.40
N ASN A 35 8.23 3.70 -8.69
CA ASN A 35 8.13 3.85 -7.23
C ASN A 35 8.09 2.50 -6.49
N SER A 36 8.50 1.40 -7.12
CA SER A 36 8.39 0.03 -6.62
C SER A 36 8.97 -0.15 -5.21
N ARG A 37 10.11 0.47 -4.93
CA ARG A 37 10.71 0.48 -3.58
C ARG A 37 9.79 1.10 -2.52
N ALA A 38 9.10 2.19 -2.86
CA ALA A 38 8.19 2.86 -1.94
C ALA A 38 6.89 2.06 -1.74
N PHE A 39 6.41 1.37 -2.78
CA PHE A 39 5.32 0.40 -2.67
C PHE A 39 5.69 -0.75 -1.75
N TRP A 40 6.84 -1.39 -2.01
CA TRP A 40 7.37 -2.47 -1.19
C TRP A 40 7.47 -2.06 0.28
N ASN A 41 8.10 -0.91 0.57
CA ASN A 41 8.26 -0.40 1.93
C ASN A 41 6.92 -0.09 2.62
N ALA A 42 5.93 0.41 1.90
CA ALA A 42 4.62 0.74 2.48
C ALA A 42 3.78 -0.50 2.81
N LEU A 43 3.99 -1.60 2.06
CA LEU A 43 3.30 -2.87 2.25
C LEU A 43 3.98 -3.79 3.26
N HIS A 44 5.30 -3.66 3.46
CA HIS A 44 6.12 -4.63 4.20
C HIS A 44 6.89 -3.99 5.37
N TRP A 45 6.30 -3.01 6.06
CA TRP A 45 7.06 -2.28 7.07
C TRP A 45 7.35 -3.17 8.30
N ILE A 46 8.61 -3.58 8.44
CA ILE A 46 9.18 -4.10 9.69
C ILE A 46 9.39 -2.91 10.62
N MET A 47 8.68 -2.87 11.75
CA MET A 47 8.79 -1.80 12.73
C MET A 47 10.22 -1.71 13.26
N PHE A 48 10.91 -0.64 12.89
CA PHE A 48 12.02 -0.12 13.66
C PHE A 48 11.42 0.86 14.64
N LEU A 49 11.43 0.52 15.93
CA LEU A 49 11.05 1.49 16.95
C LEU A 49 11.95 2.70 16.80
N PRO A 50 11.39 3.92 16.75
CA PRO A 50 12.22 5.10 16.82
C PRO A 50 13.00 5.03 18.14
N GLY A 51 14.29 4.74 18.06
CA GLY A 51 15.22 4.99 19.16
C GLY A 51 15.38 6.50 19.34
N ASP A 52 16.37 6.90 20.13
CA ASP A 52 16.69 8.33 20.32
C ASP A 52 16.75 9.07 18.98
N ALA A 53 16.41 10.36 18.99
CA ALA A 53 16.30 11.17 17.77
C ALA A 53 17.57 11.16 16.88
N ASP A 54 18.73 10.87 17.47
CA ASP A 54 20.00 10.76 16.75
C ASP A 54 20.39 9.35 16.32
N SER A 55 19.63 8.34 16.74
CA SER A 55 19.85 6.93 16.40
C SER A 55 19.76 6.72 14.88
N LEU A 56 20.58 5.79 14.38
CA LEU A 56 20.53 5.35 12.98
C LEU A 56 19.12 4.85 12.62
N THR A 57 18.47 4.16 13.56
CA THR A 57 17.11 3.64 13.47
C THR A 57 16.08 4.75 13.23
N TYR A 58 16.13 5.84 14.02
CA TYR A 58 15.26 7.01 13.84
C TYR A 58 15.48 7.71 12.50
N LYS A 59 16.75 7.84 12.07
CA LYS A 59 17.12 8.45 10.78
C LYS A 59 16.58 7.62 9.60
N ILE A 60 16.70 6.28 9.66
CA ILE A 60 16.14 5.37 8.65
C ILE A 60 14.61 5.46 8.63
N HIS A 61 13.97 5.41 9.79
CA HIS A 61 12.51 5.55 9.91
C HIS A 61 12.01 6.85 9.28
N THR A 62 12.62 7.97 9.64
CA THR A 62 12.25 9.30 9.11
C THR A 62 12.45 9.40 7.60
N ARG A 63 13.56 8.87 7.07
CA ARG A 63 13.83 8.85 5.62
C ARG A 63 12.79 8.03 4.87
N ARG A 64 12.44 6.83 5.37
CA ARG A 64 11.43 5.96 4.78
C ARG A 64 10.05 6.61 4.79
N ARG A 65 9.66 7.22 5.91
CA ARG A 65 8.38 7.94 6.05
C ARG A 65 8.27 9.09 5.05
N ARG A 66 9.31 9.93 4.93
CA ARG A 66 9.31 11.04 3.96
C ARG A 66 9.19 10.55 2.51
N ALA A 67 9.90 9.48 2.16
CA ALA A 67 9.81 8.89 0.82
C ALA A 67 8.40 8.38 0.53
N GLN A 68 7.76 7.72 1.51
CA GLN A 68 6.39 7.25 1.41
C GLN A 68 5.38 8.39 1.24
N GLU A 69 5.48 9.43 2.06
CA GLU A 69 4.57 10.59 2.00
C GLU A 69 4.64 11.29 0.63
N SER A 70 5.83 11.39 0.04
CA SER A 70 6.02 11.93 -1.31
C SER A 70 5.31 11.10 -2.38
N VAL A 71 5.48 9.77 -2.35
CA VAL A 71 4.84 8.87 -3.33
C VAL A 71 3.33 8.83 -3.14
N SER A 72 2.84 8.80 -1.90
CA SER A 72 1.41 8.86 -1.59
C SER A 72 0.72 10.09 -2.18
N LYS A 73 1.34 11.28 -2.03
CA LYS A 73 0.81 12.52 -2.63
C LYS A 73 0.76 12.45 -4.15
N ARG A 74 1.81 11.92 -4.79
CA ARG A 74 1.86 11.78 -6.26
C ARG A 74 0.83 10.76 -6.77
N ALA A 75 0.66 9.64 -6.08
CA ALA A 75 -0.35 8.63 -6.39
C ALA A 75 -1.78 9.21 -6.27
N ALA A 76 -2.04 10.00 -5.22
CA ALA A 76 -3.34 10.68 -5.07
C ALA A 76 -3.61 11.70 -6.18
N THR A 77 -2.58 12.44 -6.62
CA THR A 77 -2.70 13.37 -7.76
C THR A 77 -2.98 12.62 -9.05
N LEU A 78 -2.27 11.51 -9.30
CA LEU A 78 -2.49 10.64 -10.45
C LEU A 78 -3.94 10.15 -10.48
N ALA A 79 -4.42 9.54 -9.40
CA ALA A 79 -5.80 9.07 -9.29
C ALA A 79 -6.83 10.19 -9.52
N LYS A 80 -6.63 11.38 -8.94
CA LYS A 80 -7.52 12.54 -9.15
C LYS A 80 -7.56 12.99 -10.61
N ARG A 81 -6.42 12.99 -11.31
CA ARG A 81 -6.36 13.35 -12.73
C ARG A 81 -7.20 12.39 -13.57
N HIS A 82 -7.09 11.08 -13.32
CA HIS A 82 -7.84 10.08 -14.08
C HIS A 82 -9.34 10.07 -13.77
N LYS A 83 -9.72 10.34 -12.51
CA LYS A 83 -11.13 10.57 -12.16
C LYS A 83 -11.74 11.76 -12.93
N ARG A 84 -10.96 12.79 -13.27
CA ARG A 84 -11.44 13.91 -14.12
C ARG A 84 -11.55 13.54 -15.59
N ASN A 85 -10.77 12.57 -16.05
CA ASN A 85 -10.78 12.09 -17.44
C ASN A 85 -11.81 10.96 -17.68
N SER A 86 -12.77 10.80 -16.78
CA SER A 86 -13.83 9.79 -16.86
C SER A 86 -13.34 8.33 -16.95
N VAL A 87 -12.14 8.03 -16.42
CA VAL A 87 -11.67 6.65 -16.27
C VAL A 87 -12.61 5.91 -15.32
N ARG A 88 -13.11 4.73 -15.75
CA ARG A 88 -14.02 3.92 -14.95
C ARG A 88 -13.39 3.54 -13.60
N GLU A 89 -14.18 3.61 -12.54
CA GLU A 89 -13.70 3.36 -11.18
C GLU A 89 -13.22 1.91 -10.98
N SER A 90 -13.85 0.96 -11.67
CA SER A 90 -13.51 -0.46 -11.61
C SER A 90 -12.09 -0.78 -12.07
N LEU A 91 -11.48 0.04 -12.94
CA LEU A 91 -10.08 -0.17 -13.37
C LEU A 91 -9.08 0.02 -12.23
N PHE A 92 -9.40 0.86 -11.25
CA PHE A 92 -8.57 1.01 -10.07
C PHE A 92 -8.62 -0.20 -9.12
N HIS A 93 -9.45 -1.19 -9.44
CA HIS A 93 -9.62 -2.43 -8.68
C HIS A 93 -9.16 -3.66 -9.47
N GLU A 94 -8.53 -3.47 -10.63
CA GLU A 94 -7.86 -4.57 -11.31
C GLU A 94 -6.69 -5.10 -10.47
N PRO A 95 -6.44 -6.43 -10.49
CA PRO A 95 -5.32 -7.04 -9.77
C PRO A 95 -3.96 -6.42 -10.09
N ASP A 96 -3.78 -5.99 -11.34
CA ASP A 96 -2.53 -5.44 -11.84
C ASP A 96 -2.35 -3.97 -11.44
N VAL A 97 -3.41 -3.28 -11.01
CA VAL A 97 -3.38 -1.87 -10.60
C VAL A 97 -3.28 -1.77 -9.08
N TRP A 98 -2.05 -1.62 -8.60
CA TRP A 98 -1.83 -1.45 -7.16
C TRP A 98 -2.05 0.01 -6.74
N LYS A 99 -3.13 0.23 -5.99
CA LYS A 99 -3.34 1.48 -5.26
C LYS A 99 -2.24 1.67 -4.22
N TYR A 100 -1.62 2.85 -4.21
CA TYR A 100 -0.69 3.19 -3.14
C TYR A 100 -1.45 3.24 -1.81
N PRO A 101 -1.02 2.49 -0.78
CA PRO A 101 -1.79 2.37 0.43
C PRO A 101 -1.78 3.70 1.21
N ALA A 102 -2.96 4.13 1.64
CA ALA A 102 -3.14 5.37 2.41
C ALA A 102 -2.52 5.29 3.82
N LYS A 103 -2.40 4.06 4.35
CA LYS A 103 -1.76 3.74 5.62
C LYS A 103 -0.72 2.65 5.37
N VAL A 104 0.39 2.70 6.10
CA VAL A 104 1.37 1.60 6.10
C VAL A 104 0.69 0.32 6.56
N CYS A 105 0.93 -0.79 5.86
CA CYS A 105 0.54 -2.11 6.35
C CYS A 105 1.56 -2.53 7.42
N HIS A 106 1.13 -2.52 8.68
CA HIS A 106 1.97 -2.93 9.80
C HIS A 106 1.83 -4.45 9.89
N TRP A 107 2.77 -5.19 9.32
CA TRP A 107 2.67 -6.65 9.32
C TRP A 107 2.93 -7.26 10.71
N ILE A 108 3.43 -6.46 11.65
CA ILE A 108 3.63 -6.82 13.06
C ILE A 108 3.13 -5.64 13.88
N SER A 109 2.02 -5.84 14.61
CA SER A 109 1.32 -4.77 15.34
C SER A 109 2.02 -4.32 16.60
N GLU A 110 2.94 -5.13 17.15
CA GLU A 110 3.52 -4.84 18.46
C GLU A 110 5.04 -4.65 18.39
N ASP A 111 5.45 -3.65 19.14
CA ASP A 111 6.81 -3.22 19.38
C ASP A 111 7.69 -4.40 19.88
N PRO A 112 8.97 -4.53 19.48
CA PRO A 112 9.87 -5.54 20.04
C PRO A 112 9.98 -5.59 21.58
N SER A 113 9.69 -4.50 22.30
CA SER A 113 9.52 -4.49 23.76
C SER A 113 8.20 -5.13 24.21
N ALA A 114 7.17 -5.12 23.36
CA ALA A 114 5.92 -5.85 23.54
C ALA A 114 6.02 -7.33 23.13
N LEU A 115 7.11 -7.77 22.47
CA LEU A 115 7.46 -9.20 22.38
C LEU A 115 7.69 -9.82 23.77
N GLN A 116 7.91 -9.01 24.81
CA GLN A 116 7.94 -9.47 26.20
C GLN A 116 6.53 -9.80 26.75
N SER A 117 5.48 -9.28 26.12
CA SER A 117 4.07 -9.47 26.51
C SER A 117 3.30 -10.45 25.59
N HIS A 118 3.63 -10.52 24.30
CA HIS A 118 3.00 -11.46 23.36
C HIS A 118 4.04 -12.06 22.41
N SER A 119 4.02 -13.39 22.26
CA SER A 119 4.91 -14.09 21.33
C SER A 119 4.61 -13.70 19.88
N LEU A 120 5.60 -13.84 18.98
CA LEU A 120 5.39 -13.60 17.54
C LEU A 120 4.25 -14.48 16.99
N GLU A 121 4.16 -15.73 17.43
CA GLU A 121 3.11 -16.67 17.04
C GLU A 121 1.72 -16.17 17.46
N GLU A 122 1.59 -15.66 18.68
CA GLU A 122 0.34 -15.10 19.19
C GLU A 122 -0.06 -13.81 18.44
N GLN A 123 0.91 -12.97 18.09
CA GLN A 123 0.68 -11.78 17.28
C GLN A 123 0.21 -12.14 15.86
N LEU A 124 0.82 -13.16 15.23
CA LEU A 124 0.39 -13.67 13.93
C LEU A 124 -1.01 -14.27 14.00
N HIS A 125 -1.31 -15.06 15.03
CA HIS A 125 -2.64 -15.65 15.20
C HIS A 125 -3.73 -14.58 15.41
N ARG A 126 -3.44 -13.53 16.19
CA ARG A 126 -4.34 -12.38 16.35
C ARG A 126 -4.54 -11.62 15.05
N LEU A 127 -3.49 -11.48 14.23
CA LEU A 127 -3.59 -10.88 12.91
C LEU A 127 -4.46 -11.74 11.99
N ASP A 128 -4.23 -13.05 11.92
CA ASP A 128 -4.99 -13.97 11.07
C ASP A 128 -6.46 -14.05 11.49
N ALA A 129 -6.75 -14.04 12.80
CA ALA A 129 -8.12 -13.98 13.31
C ALA A 129 -8.82 -12.65 13.01
N ALA A 130 -8.08 -11.53 13.03
CA ALA A 130 -8.61 -10.22 12.65
C ALA A 130 -8.69 -10.03 11.11
N GLU A 131 -7.92 -10.80 10.35
CA GLU A 131 -7.81 -10.75 8.89
C GLU A 131 -8.02 -12.15 8.26
N PRO A 132 -9.23 -12.75 8.41
CA PRO A 132 -9.48 -14.15 8.02
C PRO A 132 -9.37 -14.43 6.52
N ALA A 133 -9.26 -13.40 5.67
CA ALA A 133 -9.07 -13.55 4.21
C ALA A 133 -7.69 -14.10 3.81
N ARG A 134 -6.81 -14.41 4.78
CA ARG A 134 -5.54 -15.12 4.57
C ARG A 134 -5.67 -16.65 4.64
N LEU A 135 -6.84 -17.17 5.05
CA LEU A 135 -7.17 -18.59 5.13
C LEU A 135 -8.25 -18.97 4.10
#